data_AF-A0A075ASM0-F1
#
_entry.id   AF-A0A075ASM0-F1
#
_cell.length_a   1.000
_cell.length_b   1.000
_cell.length_c   1.000
_cell.angle_alpha   90.00
_cell.angle_beta   90.00
_cell.angle_gamma   90.00
#
_symmetry.space_group_name_H-M   'P 1'
#
loop_
_entity.id
_entity.type
_entity.pdbx_description
1 polymer ?
#
loop_
_entity_poly.entity_id
_entity_poly.type
_entity_poly.pdbx_seq_one_letter_code
_entity_poly.pdbx_strand_id
1 'polypeptide(L)'
;MKPNGLIVNISSLSGIYPFKGAPVYSASKAGIVSFTRALGDYAKKNGIRIACLCPSFAETKLLKGVDKRLYEKYLIPISYVIKALEIALDDRSINGVCLRITPEFKIDVYPKSKL
;
A
#
# COMPACT_ATOMS: atom_id res chain seq x y z
N MET A 1 13.10 -19.39 3.73
CA MET A 1 13.16 -18.25 2.79
C MET A 1 14.62 -17.92 2.49
N LYS A 2 14.95 -17.43 1.30
CA LYS A 2 16.31 -16.94 1.00
C LYS A 2 16.67 -15.79 1.97
N PRO A 3 17.95 -15.61 2.35
CA PRO A 3 18.38 -14.43 3.10
C PRO A 3 17.90 -13.14 2.40
N ASN A 4 17.42 -12.16 3.17
CA ASN A 4 16.92 -10.87 2.67
C ASN A 4 15.61 -10.92 1.84
N GLY A 5 14.71 -11.88 2.12
CA GLY A 5 13.40 -11.90 1.49
C GLY A 5 12.56 -10.64 1.77
N LEU A 6 11.67 -10.30 0.84
CA LEU A 6 10.69 -9.22 0.98
C LEU A 6 9.28 -9.79 0.82
N ILE A 7 8.40 -9.48 1.76
CA ILE A 7 6.96 -9.69 1.67
C ILE A 7 6.30 -8.34 1.36
N VAL A 8 5.50 -8.29 0.30
CA VAL A 8 4.74 -7.09 -0.06
C VAL A 8 3.24 -7.39 0.03
N ASN A 9 2.57 -6.74 0.97
CA ASN A 9 1.12 -6.79 1.09
C ASN A 9 0.47 -5.74 0.18
N ILE A 10 -0.68 -6.06 -0.40
CA ILE A 10 -1.48 -5.11 -1.18
C ILE A 10 -2.69 -4.66 -0.37
N SER A 11 -2.65 -3.42 0.11
CA SER A 11 -3.80 -2.77 0.73
C SER A 11 -4.52 -1.86 -0.28
N SER A 12 -4.89 -0.66 0.14
CA SER A 12 -5.55 0.38 -0.62
C SER A 12 -5.33 1.70 0.11
N LEU A 13 -5.43 2.82 -0.61
CA LEU A 13 -5.56 4.12 0.02
C LEU A 13 -6.74 4.16 1.00
N SER A 14 -7.79 3.34 0.79
CA SER A 14 -8.92 3.19 1.71
C SER A 14 -8.56 2.56 3.07
N GLY A 15 -7.40 1.91 3.17
CA GLY A 15 -6.87 1.36 4.42
C GLY A 15 -6.17 2.40 5.29
N ILE A 16 -5.90 3.59 4.74
CA ILE A 16 -5.33 4.74 5.44
C ILE A 16 -6.40 5.82 5.63
N TYR A 17 -7.19 6.07 4.58
CA TYR A 17 -8.25 7.08 4.57
C TYR A 17 -9.60 6.39 4.35
N PRO A 18 -10.55 6.46 5.30
CA PRO A 18 -11.81 5.74 5.19
C PRO A 18 -12.58 6.08 3.90
N PHE A 19 -12.99 5.06 3.14
CA PHE A 19 -13.85 5.24 1.98
C PHE A 19 -15.30 4.93 2.33
N LYS A 20 -16.12 5.97 2.42
CA LYS A 20 -17.54 5.88 2.83
C LYS A 20 -18.37 4.95 1.94
N GLY A 21 -18.04 4.82 0.65
CA GLY A 21 -18.74 3.94 -0.28
C GLY A 21 -18.46 2.45 -0.07
N ALA A 22 -17.45 2.08 0.73
CA ALA A 22 -17.14 0.68 1.03
C ALA A 22 -16.52 0.54 2.44
N PRO A 23 -17.33 0.61 3.52
CA PRO A 23 -16.82 0.58 4.89
C PRO A 23 -16.17 -0.76 5.26
N VAL A 24 -16.76 -1.90 4.85
CA VAL A 24 -16.19 -3.24 5.10
C VAL A 24 -14.85 -3.40 4.37
N TYR A 25 -14.77 -2.92 3.13
CA TYR A 25 -13.52 -2.90 2.37
C TYR A 25 -12.46 -2.05 3.09
N SER A 26 -12.82 -0.85 3.53
CA SER A 26 -11.93 0.05 4.27
C SER A 26 -11.40 -0.61 5.55
N ALA A 27 -12.27 -1.25 6.34
CA ALA A 27 -11.88 -1.97 7.55
C ALA A 27 -10.88 -3.10 7.24
N SER A 28 -11.16 -3.92 6.21
CA SER A 28 -10.26 -5.02 5.82
C SER A 28 -8.88 -4.52 5.38
N LYS A 29 -8.84 -3.42 4.62
CA LYS A 29 -7.62 -2.81 4.10
C LYS A 29 -6.83 -2.09 5.19
N ALA A 30 -7.52 -1.49 6.17
CA ALA A 30 -6.88 -0.94 7.37
C ALA A 30 -6.23 -2.04 8.23
N GLY A 31 -6.86 -3.22 8.32
CA GLY A 31 -6.27 -4.39 8.97
C GLY A 31 -4.92 -4.79 8.38
N ILE A 32 -4.80 -4.82 7.05
CA ILE A 32 -3.54 -5.11 6.34
C ILE A 32 -2.46 -4.05 6.62
N VAL A 33 -2.84 -2.77 6.64
CA VAL A 33 -1.93 -1.65 6.96
C VAL A 33 -1.39 -1.83 8.39
N SER A 34 -2.28 -2.08 9.35
CA SER A 34 -1.89 -2.27 10.76
C SER A 34 -1.02 -3.50 10.93
N PHE A 35 -1.41 -4.63 10.33
CA PHE A 35 -0.66 -5.89 10.37
C PHE A 35 0.77 -5.72 9.84
N THR A 36 0.93 -5.11 8.67
CA THR A 36 2.25 -4.88 8.06
C THR A 36 3.15 -4.05 8.98
N ARG A 37 2.60 -2.97 9.55
CA ARG A 37 3.34 -2.06 10.43
C ARG A 37 3.74 -2.74 11.75
N ALA A 38 2.82 -3.50 12.35
CA ALA A 38 3.08 -4.24 13.58
C ALA A 38 4.12 -5.35 13.40
N LEU A 39 4.17 -5.98 12.21
CA LEU A 39 5.08 -7.10 11.95
C LEU A 39 6.49 -6.66 11.53
N GLY A 40 6.70 -5.38 11.19
CA GLY A 40 7.95 -4.86 10.62
C GLY A 40 9.22 -5.27 11.37
N ASP A 41 9.27 -5.02 12.67
CA ASP A 41 10.46 -5.32 13.50
C ASP A 41 10.65 -6.81 13.72
N TYR A 42 9.55 -7.55 13.91
CA TYR A 42 9.59 -8.99 14.07
C TYR A 42 10.09 -9.68 12.79
N ALA A 43 9.56 -9.31 11.63
CA ALA A 43 10.02 -9.82 10.35
C ALA A 43 11.51 -9.54 10.14
N LYS A 44 11.96 -8.29 10.43
CA LYS A 44 13.35 -7.87 10.26
C LYS A 44 14.31 -8.69 11.12
N LYS A 45 13.95 -8.99 12.37
CA LYS A 45 14.73 -9.87 13.27
C LYS A 45 14.87 -11.30 12.72
N ASN A 46 13.93 -11.74 11.89
CA ASN A 46 13.95 -13.04 11.23
C ASN A 46 14.55 -12.98 9.80
N GLY A 47 15.24 -11.89 9.45
CA GLY A 47 15.93 -11.76 8.16
C GLY A 47 15.02 -11.49 6.95
N ILE A 48 13.77 -11.07 7.19
CA ILE A 48 12.76 -10.77 6.17
C ILE A 48 12.30 -9.32 6.32
N ARG A 49 12.05 -8.61 5.22
CA ARG A 49 11.36 -7.32 5.26
C ARG A 49 9.89 -7.50 4.92
N ILE A 50 9.05 -6.67 5.50
CA ILE A 50 7.63 -6.60 5.15
C ILE A 50 7.23 -5.16 4.84
N ALA A 51 6.51 -4.95 3.76
CA ALA A 51 6.01 -3.64 3.35
C ALA A 51 4.59 -3.77 2.80
N CYS A 52 3.88 -2.65 2.70
CA CYS A 52 2.55 -2.63 2.12
C CYS A 52 2.43 -1.56 1.04
N LEU A 53 1.84 -1.90 -0.10
CA LEU A 53 1.46 -0.94 -1.12
C LEU A 53 0.00 -0.52 -0.89
N CYS A 54 -0.24 0.79 -0.86
CA CYS A 54 -1.55 1.39 -0.67
C CYS A 54 -1.90 2.23 -1.91
N PRO A 55 -2.34 1.59 -3.01
CA PRO A 55 -2.68 2.29 -4.22
C PRO A 55 -4.00 3.05 -4.10
N SER A 56 -4.05 4.20 -4.77
CA SER A 56 -5.30 4.80 -5.22
C SER A 56 -5.93 3.94 -6.32
N PHE A 57 -7.00 4.42 -6.95
CA PHE A 57 -7.73 3.66 -7.95
C PHE A 57 -6.85 3.35 -9.16
N ALA A 58 -6.84 2.09 -9.59
CA ALA A 58 -6.22 1.65 -10.84
C ALA A 58 -7.27 0.96 -11.71
N GLU A 59 -7.18 1.14 -13.02
CA GLU A 59 -8.16 0.63 -13.98
C GLU A 59 -8.09 -0.89 -14.07
N THR A 60 -8.96 -1.55 -13.29
CA THR A 60 -9.04 -3.01 -13.17
C THR A 60 -10.50 -3.43 -13.06
N LYS A 61 -10.76 -4.74 -13.17
CA LYS A 61 -12.11 -5.32 -12.99
C LYS A 61 -12.71 -5.03 -11.59
N LEU A 62 -11.89 -4.64 -10.61
CA LEU A 62 -12.36 -4.24 -9.27
C LEU A 62 -13.33 -3.05 -9.31
N LEU A 63 -13.20 -2.18 -10.32
CA LEU A 63 -14.02 -0.97 -10.45
C LEU A 63 -15.34 -1.23 -11.18
N LYS A 64 -15.62 -2.48 -11.58
CA LYS A 64 -16.87 -2.83 -12.25
C LYS A 64 -18.04 -2.54 -11.33
N GLY A 65 -18.98 -1.71 -11.80
CA GLY A 65 -20.17 -1.32 -11.03
C GLY A 65 -19.95 -0.17 -10.04
N VAL A 66 -18.73 0.38 -9.97
CA VAL A 66 -18.45 1.61 -9.21
C VAL A 66 -18.69 2.81 -10.13
N ASP A 67 -19.42 3.82 -9.64
CA ASP A 67 -19.62 5.07 -10.38
C ASP A 67 -18.26 5.75 -10.64
N LYS A 68 -17.93 5.94 -11.92
CA LYS A 68 -16.66 6.52 -12.39
C LYS A 68 -16.37 7.87 -11.75
N ARG A 69 -17.42 8.68 -11.49
CA ARG A 69 -17.30 10.01 -10.87
C ARG A 69 -16.67 9.96 -9.47
N LEU A 70 -16.74 8.81 -8.79
CA LEU A 70 -16.16 8.62 -7.46
C LEU A 70 -14.64 8.46 -7.49
N TYR A 71 -14.06 8.00 -8.60
CA TYR A 71 -12.65 7.62 -8.65
C TYR A 71 -11.84 8.23 -9.79
N GLU A 72 -12.46 8.86 -10.78
CA GLU A 72 -11.78 9.34 -12.00
C GLU A 72 -10.59 10.25 -11.69
N LYS A 73 -10.76 11.25 -10.81
CA LYS A 73 -9.68 12.14 -10.37
C LYS A 73 -8.57 11.45 -9.55
N TYR A 74 -8.85 10.24 -9.07
CA TYR A 74 -7.96 9.47 -8.21
C TYR A 74 -7.29 8.32 -8.95
N LEU A 75 -7.50 8.21 -10.27
CA LEU A 75 -6.89 7.16 -11.08
C LEU A 75 -5.37 7.32 -11.16
N ILE A 76 -4.68 6.20 -10.97
CA ILE A 76 -3.24 6.06 -11.22
C ILE A 76 -3.02 5.05 -12.34
N PRO A 77 -1.98 5.25 -13.18
CA PRO A 77 -1.55 4.21 -14.09
C PRO A 77 -0.95 3.04 -13.29
N ILE A 78 -1.14 1.80 -13.76
CA ILE A 78 -0.61 0.61 -13.09
C ILE A 78 0.92 0.64 -12.95
N SER A 79 1.61 1.37 -13.83
CA SER A 79 3.05 1.61 -13.77
C SER A 79 3.51 2.25 -12.46
N TYR A 80 2.66 3.01 -11.78
CA TYR A 80 3.00 3.55 -10.46
C TYR A 80 3.04 2.46 -9.39
N VAL A 81 2.22 1.41 -9.51
CA VAL A 81 2.27 0.24 -8.62
C VAL A 81 3.56 -0.54 -8.86
N ILE A 82 3.97 -0.70 -10.11
CA ILE A 82 5.25 -1.34 -10.49
C ILE A 82 6.41 -0.54 -9.88
N LYS A 83 6.42 0.77 -10.06
CA LYS A 83 7.46 1.64 -9.50
C LYS A 83 7.54 1.59 -7.97
N ALA A 84 6.39 1.48 -7.29
CA ALA A 84 6.37 1.32 -5.84
C ALA A 84 6.92 -0.05 -5.39
N LEU A 85 6.68 -1.09 -6.17
CA LEU A 85 7.28 -2.41 -5.94
C LEU A 85 8.79 -2.36 -6.14
N GLU A 86 9.29 -1.73 -7.19
CA GLU A 86 10.73 -1.51 -7.43
C GLU A 86 11.38 -0.77 -6.24
N ILE A 87 10.77 0.32 -5.77
CA ILE A 87 11.23 1.04 -4.57
C ILE A 87 11.30 0.10 -3.36
N ALA A 88 10.27 -0.72 -3.12
CA ALA A 88 10.27 -1.65 -1.99
C ALA A 88 11.34 -2.76 -2.13
N LEU A 89 11.63 -3.20 -3.35
CA LEU A 89 12.68 -4.18 -3.65
C LEU A 89 14.07 -3.59 -3.36
N ASP A 90 14.34 -2.39 -3.86
CA ASP A 90 15.68 -1.78 -3.85
C ASP A 90 16.01 -1.09 -2.52
N ASP A 91 15.05 -0.37 -1.93
CA ASP A 91 15.28 0.38 -0.70
C ASP A 91 14.97 -0.47 0.53
N ARG A 92 16.02 -0.89 1.24
CA ARG A 92 15.91 -1.70 2.46
C ARG A 92 15.32 -0.95 3.65
N SER A 93 15.24 0.38 3.62
CA SER A 93 14.55 1.18 4.64
C SER A 93 13.03 0.94 4.60
N ILE A 94 12.50 0.46 3.47
CA ILE A 94 11.11 0.07 3.31
C ILE A 94 10.86 -1.25 4.05
N ASN A 95 10.57 -1.12 5.34
CA ASN A 95 10.22 -2.22 6.25
C ASN A 95 9.26 -1.72 7.34
N GLY A 96 8.16 -2.43 7.58
CA GLY A 96 7.14 -2.04 8.55
C GLY A 96 6.39 -0.77 8.17
N VAL A 97 6.44 -0.37 6.90
CA VAL A 97 5.84 0.87 6.39
C VAL A 97 4.92 0.60 5.20
N CYS A 98 4.10 1.59 4.88
CA CYS A 98 3.22 1.57 3.71
C CYS A 98 3.72 2.56 2.66
N LEU A 99 3.76 2.18 1.39
CA LEU A 99 3.93 3.10 0.27
C LEU A 99 2.54 3.50 -0.24
N ARG A 100 2.18 4.76 -0.06
CA ARG A 100 0.96 5.33 -0.65
C ARG A 100 1.23 5.66 -2.10
N ILE A 101 0.29 5.34 -2.97
CA ILE A 101 0.44 5.56 -4.41
C ILE A 101 -0.75 6.39 -4.86
N THR A 102 -0.53 7.67 -5.10
CA THR A 102 -1.57 8.68 -5.34
C THR A 102 -1.26 9.48 -6.60
N PRO A 103 -2.26 10.07 -7.28
CA PRO A 103 -2.00 11.02 -8.35
C PRO A 103 -1.20 12.24 -7.87
N GLU A 104 -1.52 12.76 -6.68
CA GLU A 104 -1.01 14.04 -6.17
C GLU A 104 0.43 13.94 -5.64
N PHE A 105 0.75 12.89 -4.89
CA PHE A 105 2.05 12.74 -4.22
C PHE A 105 2.93 11.66 -4.87
N LYS A 106 2.47 11.06 -5.97
CA LYS A 106 3.08 9.88 -6.59
C LYS A 106 3.24 8.75 -5.58
N ILE A 107 4.45 8.48 -5.10
CA ILE A 107 4.75 7.39 -4.17
C ILE A 107 5.43 8.00 -2.93
N ASP A 108 4.83 7.80 -1.76
CA ASP A 108 5.42 8.29 -0.50
C ASP A 108 5.16 7.34 0.68
N VAL A 109 6.00 7.46 1.72
CA VAL A 109 6.00 6.56 2.88
C VAL A 109 4.94 7.00 3.91
N TYR A 110 4.19 6.02 4.41
CA TYR A 110 3.20 6.16 5.49
C TYR A 110 3.48 5.20 6.65
N PRO A 111 3.43 5.69 7.90
CA PRO A 111 3.33 7.10 8.26
C PRO A 111 4.57 7.87 7.78
N LYS A 112 4.42 9.13 7.36
CA LYS A 112 5.59 10.01 7.16
C LYS A 112 6.33 10.03 8.49
N SER A 113 7.61 9.67 8.49
CA SER A 113 8.41 9.56 9.71
C SER A 113 8.21 10.82 10.56
N LYS A 114 7.56 10.67 11.71
CA LYS A 114 7.71 11.58 12.84
C LYS A 114 8.70 10.91 13.79
N LEU A 115 9.98 11.11 13.50
CA LEU A 115 11.02 11.13 14.52
C LEU A 115 11.62 12.52 14.45
#